data_AF-A0A2E5B6I2-F1
#
_entry.id   AF-A0A2E5B6I2-F1
#
_cell.length_a   1.000
_cell.length_b   1.000
_cell.length_c   1.000
_cell.angle_alpha   90.00
_cell.angle_beta   90.00
_cell.angle_gamma   90.00
#
_symmetry.space_group_name_H-M   'P 1'
#
loop_
_entity.id
_entity.type
_entity.pdbx_description
1 polymer ?
#
loop_
_entity_poly.entity_id
_entity_poly.type
_entity_poly.pdbx_seq_one_letter_code
_entity_poly.pdbx_strand_id
1 'polypeptide(L)'
;MNVDLRTTGNIQVYDLQTKFATTSGAPGMKALCQTAITNDGRIDKESLMMEYNLSESAVRNLFSSGISCGVWDSDGVLTDDGYNTAKTGEVMVDEVGPLRIWVFDHKTTGTVLLHAERLGLMPPANVEPQAGNS
;
A
#
# COMPACT_ATOMS: atom_id res chain seq x y z
N MET A 1 -15.43 -0.64 -42.96
CA MET A 1 -14.37 -1.65 -43.11
C MET A 1 -13.87 -1.97 -41.72
N ASN A 2 -14.18 -3.16 -41.19
CA ASN A 2 -13.67 -3.59 -39.90
C ASN A 2 -12.36 -4.34 -40.15
N VAL A 3 -11.26 -3.79 -39.66
CA VAL A 3 -9.95 -4.43 -39.72
C VAL A 3 -9.75 -5.14 -38.39
N ASP A 4 -9.64 -6.46 -38.43
CA ASP A 4 -9.42 -7.30 -37.26
C ASP A 4 -7.93 -7.68 -37.23
N LEU A 5 -7.16 -7.04 -36.36
CA LEU A 5 -5.72 -7.29 -36.24
C LEU A 5 -5.50 -8.38 -35.20
N ARG A 6 -5.00 -9.54 -35.65
CA ARG A 6 -4.67 -10.67 -34.79
C ARG A 6 -3.15 -10.81 -34.69
N THR A 7 -2.62 -10.70 -33.48
CA THR A 7 -1.21 -10.93 -33.19
C THR A 7 -1.07 -12.14 -32.27
N THR A 8 -0.21 -13.08 -32.65
CA THR A 8 0.16 -14.25 -31.84
C THR A 8 1.57 -14.07 -31.31
N GLY A 9 1.82 -14.46 -30.07
CA GLY A 9 3.15 -14.38 -29.44
C GLY A 9 3.16 -15.04 -28.07
N ASN A 10 4.31 -15.00 -27.42
CA ASN A 10 4.50 -15.63 -26.12
C ASN A 10 3.98 -14.71 -25.01
N ILE A 11 3.18 -15.28 -24.11
CA ILE A 11 2.84 -14.65 -22.83
C ILE A 11 3.90 -15.09 -21.82
N GLN A 12 4.54 -14.12 -21.18
CA GLN A 12 5.47 -14.35 -20.08
C GLN A 12 4.74 -14.11 -18.76
N VAL A 13 5.03 -14.95 -17.77
CA VAL A 13 4.41 -14.90 -16.45
C VAL A 13 5.51 -14.63 -15.42
N TYR A 14 5.33 -13.61 -14.60
CA TYR A 14 6.27 -13.23 -13.54
C TYR A 14 5.58 -13.25 -12.19
N ASP A 15 6.24 -13.87 -11.21
CA ASP A 15 5.89 -13.73 -9.80
C ASP A 15 6.79 -12.64 -9.21
N LEU A 16 6.17 -11.55 -8.77
CA LEU A 16 6.84 -10.36 -8.28
C LEU A 16 6.52 -10.17 -6.80
N GLN A 17 7.55 -10.02 -5.97
CA GLN A 17 7.36 -9.48 -4.63
C GLN A 17 7.44 -7.96 -4.71
N THR A 18 6.28 -7.31 -4.69
CA THR A 18 6.19 -5.87 -4.90
C THR A 18 5.85 -5.16 -3.60
N LYS A 19 6.31 -3.91 -3.51
CA LYS A 19 5.85 -2.93 -2.54
C LYS A 19 5.09 -1.87 -3.34
N PHE A 20 3.78 -1.81 -3.23
CA PHE A 20 2.95 -0.81 -3.91
C PHE A 20 1.98 -0.19 -2.91
N ALA A 21 1.69 1.10 -3.07
CA ALA A 21 0.69 1.77 -2.24
C ALA A 21 -0.71 1.53 -2.83
N THR A 22 -1.63 0.99 -2.03
CA THR A 22 -3.05 0.99 -2.37
C THR A 22 -3.79 2.02 -1.54
N THR A 23 -4.84 2.61 -2.11
CA THR A 23 -5.77 3.42 -1.34
C THR A 23 -6.74 2.49 -0.61
N SER A 24 -6.85 2.66 0.71
CA SER A 24 -7.81 1.95 1.54
C SER A 24 -8.60 2.94 2.38
N GLY A 25 -9.89 2.64 2.59
CA GLY A 25 -10.72 3.41 3.51
C GLY A 25 -10.22 3.27 4.94
N ALA A 26 -9.95 4.39 5.60
CA ALA A 26 -9.50 4.43 6.99
C ALA A 26 -10.28 5.52 7.78
N PRO A 27 -11.51 5.22 8.24
CA PRO A 27 -12.36 6.19 8.94
C PRO A 27 -11.71 6.75 10.21
N GLY A 28 -10.97 5.93 10.95
CA GLY A 28 -10.22 6.38 12.12
C GLY A 28 -9.12 7.38 11.76
N MET A 29 -8.39 7.13 10.67
CA MET A 29 -7.33 8.04 10.23
C MET A 29 -7.89 9.37 9.71
N LYS A 30 -9.07 9.32 9.06
CA LYS A 30 -9.80 10.53 8.68
C LYS A 30 -10.08 11.42 9.89
N ALA A 31 -10.64 10.84 10.95
CA ALA A 31 -10.97 11.59 12.16
C ALA A 31 -9.72 12.23 12.79
N LEU A 32 -8.62 11.48 12.86
CA LEU A 32 -7.35 11.99 13.39
C LEU A 32 -6.79 13.14 12.56
N CYS A 33 -6.80 13.02 11.23
CA CYS A 33 -6.35 14.11 10.36
C CYS A 33 -7.26 15.35 10.49
N GLN A 34 -8.56 15.17 10.70
CA GLN A 34 -9.48 16.28 10.97
C GLN A 34 -9.18 16.97 12.31
N THR A 35 -8.92 16.21 13.37
CA THR A 35 -8.47 16.75 14.67
C THR A 35 -7.12 17.48 14.54
N ALA A 36 -6.20 16.94 13.74
CA ALA A 36 -4.92 17.62 13.49
C ALA A 36 -5.11 18.95 12.77
N ILE A 37 -6.04 19.06 11.82
CA ILE A 37 -6.38 20.33 11.15
C ILE A 37 -6.88 21.37 12.15
N THR A 38 -7.67 20.97 13.14
CA THR A 38 -8.11 21.90 14.21
C THR A 38 -6.96 22.31 15.14
N ASN A 39 -5.89 21.51 15.19
CA ASN A 39 -4.68 21.71 15.99
C ASN A 39 -3.50 22.18 15.12
N ASP A 40 -3.74 23.15 14.23
CA ASP A 40 -2.70 23.77 13.37
C ASP A 40 -1.90 22.77 12.51
N GLY A 41 -2.59 21.72 12.04
CA GLY A 41 -2.00 20.68 11.21
C GLY A 41 -1.08 19.71 11.97
N ARG A 42 -1.19 19.62 13.31
CA ARG A 42 -0.33 18.75 14.12
C ARG A 42 -1.10 17.71 14.93
N ILE A 43 -0.56 16.49 14.95
CA ILE A 43 -0.88 15.46 15.92
C ILE A 43 0.11 15.53 17.07
N ASP A 44 -0.43 15.61 18.28
CA ASP A 44 0.33 15.51 19.52
C ASP A 44 -0.06 14.24 20.29
N LYS A 45 0.94 13.51 20.78
CA LYS A 45 0.71 12.21 21.44
C LYS A 45 0.01 12.39 22.80
N GLU A 46 0.33 13.44 23.55
CA GLU A 46 -0.32 13.70 24.84
C GLU A 46 -1.81 14.04 24.64
N SER A 47 -2.10 14.85 23.62
CA SER A 47 -3.46 15.19 23.22
C SER A 47 -4.25 13.95 22.81
N LEU A 48 -3.65 13.02 22.04
CA LEU A 48 -4.28 11.74 21.70
C LEU A 48 -4.58 10.86 22.93
N MET A 49 -3.68 10.83 23.91
CA MET A 49 -3.91 10.09 25.16
C MET A 49 -5.08 10.68 25.94
N MET A 50 -5.14 12.01 26.06
CA MET A 50 -6.16 12.71 26.84
C MET A 50 -7.54 12.69 26.16
N GLU A 51 -7.60 12.96 24.87
CA GLU A 51 -8.86 13.11 24.13
C GLU A 51 -9.55 11.77 23.85
N TYR A 52 -8.76 10.72 23.60
CA TYR A 52 -9.28 9.39 23.26
C TYR A 52 -9.11 8.35 24.38
N ASN A 53 -8.60 8.75 25.54
CA ASN A 53 -8.33 7.88 26.70
C ASN A 53 -7.55 6.61 26.32
N LEU A 54 -6.54 6.78 25.47
CA LEU A 54 -5.73 5.69 24.93
C LEU A 54 -4.55 5.37 25.83
N SER A 55 -4.18 4.10 25.92
CA SER A 55 -2.90 3.71 26.55
C SER A 55 -1.71 4.25 25.75
N GLU A 56 -0.59 4.44 26.41
CA GLU A 56 0.66 4.88 25.76
C GLU A 56 1.07 3.94 24.61
N SER A 57 0.86 2.62 24.77
CA SER A 57 1.11 1.63 23.72
C SER A 57 0.18 1.80 22.52
N ALA A 58 -1.10 2.11 22.74
CA ALA A 58 -2.07 2.36 21.68
C ALA A 58 -1.72 3.64 20.91
N VAL A 59 -1.39 4.72 21.61
CA VAL A 59 -0.97 5.99 20.98
C VAL A 59 0.32 5.82 20.19
N ARG A 60 1.32 5.12 20.71
CA ARG A 60 2.54 4.82 19.97
C ARG A 60 2.24 4.09 18.67
N ASN A 61 1.43 3.02 18.72
CA ASN A 61 1.09 2.24 17.54
C ASN A 61 0.30 3.09 16.53
N LEU A 62 -0.66 3.89 17.00
CA LEU A 62 -1.45 4.78 16.16
C LEU A 62 -0.58 5.84 15.47
N PHE A 63 0.31 6.48 16.22
CA PHE A 63 1.24 7.48 15.71
C PHE A 63 2.18 6.87 14.65
N SER A 64 2.73 5.69 14.92
CA SER A 64 3.55 4.96 13.94
C SER A 64 2.76 4.56 12.69
N SER A 65 1.50 4.16 12.83
CA SER A 65 0.65 3.82 11.68
C SER A 65 0.42 5.02 10.77
N GLY A 66 0.21 6.22 11.31
CA GLY A 66 0.05 7.40 10.46
C GLY A 66 1.32 7.81 9.74
N ILE A 67 2.50 7.65 10.36
CA ILE A 67 3.80 7.82 9.69
C ILE A 67 3.94 6.81 8.54
N SER A 68 3.66 5.54 8.81
CA SER A 68 3.75 4.48 7.79
C SER A 68 2.77 4.67 6.63
N CYS A 69 1.60 5.28 6.87
CA CYS A 69 0.64 5.65 5.83
C CYS A 69 0.95 7.00 5.17
N GLY A 70 2.02 7.69 5.59
CA GLY A 70 2.45 8.97 5.06
C GLY A 70 1.54 10.16 5.41
N VAL A 71 0.61 10.03 6.35
CA VAL A 71 -0.36 11.10 6.67
C VAL A 71 0.20 12.20 7.58
N TRP A 72 1.24 11.90 8.35
CA TRP A 72 2.04 12.89 9.08
C TRP A 72 3.50 12.44 9.17
N ASP A 73 4.40 13.38 9.44
CA ASP A 73 5.82 13.12 9.61
C ASP A 73 6.19 12.67 11.04
N SER A 74 7.49 12.46 11.28
CA SER A 74 8.00 12.06 12.61
C SER A 74 7.74 13.07 13.72
N ASP A 75 7.54 14.35 13.36
CA ASP A 75 7.27 15.45 14.28
C ASP A 75 5.75 15.67 14.48
N GLY A 76 4.92 14.82 13.85
CA GLY A 76 3.47 14.84 13.92
C GLY A 76 2.83 15.91 13.04
N VAL A 77 3.55 16.50 12.09
CA VAL A 77 2.99 17.50 11.16
C VAL A 77 2.30 16.79 10.00
N LEU A 78 1.08 17.21 9.67
CA LEU A 78 0.34 16.65 8.53
C LEU A 78 1.07 16.92 7.21
N THR A 79 1.11 15.89 6.37
CA THR A 79 1.55 16.00 4.97
C THR A 79 0.38 16.35 4.06
N ASP A 80 0.66 16.58 2.77
CA ASP A 80 -0.39 16.73 1.75
C ASP A 80 -1.35 15.53 1.71
N ASP A 81 -0.82 14.32 1.92
CA ASP A 81 -1.61 13.10 2.01
C ASP A 81 -2.50 13.07 3.26
N GLY A 82 -2.02 13.63 4.38
CA GLY A 82 -2.82 13.84 5.58
C GLY A 82 -4.01 14.79 5.35
N TYR A 83 -3.77 15.91 4.68
CA TYR A 83 -4.85 16.84 4.30
C TYR A 83 -5.85 16.22 3.31
N ASN A 84 -5.38 15.37 2.39
CA ASN A 84 -6.26 14.63 1.49
C ASN A 84 -7.05 13.56 2.24
N THR A 85 -6.42 12.82 3.14
CA THR A 85 -7.05 11.82 4.01
C THR A 85 -8.18 12.43 4.84
N ALA A 86 -7.99 13.65 5.38
CA ALA A 86 -9.04 14.36 6.12
C ALA A 86 -10.30 14.62 5.28
N LYS A 87 -10.15 14.76 3.95
CA LYS A 87 -11.25 15.00 3.00
C LYS A 87 -11.89 13.69 2.56
N THR A 88 -11.09 12.77 2.01
CA THR A 88 -11.56 11.55 1.33
C THR A 88 -11.82 10.41 2.32
N GLY A 89 -11.02 10.32 3.38
CA GLY A 89 -10.97 9.16 4.28
C GLY A 89 -10.18 7.98 3.73
N GLU A 90 -9.41 8.20 2.67
CA GLU A 90 -8.55 7.20 2.06
C GLU A 90 -7.10 7.45 2.47
N VAL A 91 -6.37 6.39 2.79
CA VAL A 91 -4.94 6.44 3.09
C VAL A 91 -4.18 5.56 2.12
N MET A 92 -2.93 5.93 1.85
CA MET A 92 -1.99 5.04 1.18
C MET A 92 -1.47 4.01 2.16
N VAL A 93 -1.72 2.74 1.86
CA VAL A 93 -1.16 1.62 2.61
C VAL A 93 -0.14 0.94 1.73
N ASP A 94 1.09 0.85 2.23
CA ASP A 94 2.11 -0.01 1.64
C ASP A 94 1.63 -1.47 1.69
N GLU A 95 1.22 -2.00 0.55
CA GLU A 95 0.99 -3.42 0.38
C GLU A 95 2.29 -4.09 -0.07
N VAL A 96 2.70 -5.08 0.72
CA VAL A 96 3.77 -6.00 0.35
C VAL A 96 3.11 -7.34 0.04
N GLY A 97 3.19 -7.78 -1.21
CA GLY A 97 2.53 -9.01 -1.62
C GLY A 97 3.08 -9.62 -2.91
N PRO A 98 2.97 -10.95 -3.04
CA PRO A 98 3.27 -11.62 -4.30
C PRO A 98 2.17 -11.28 -5.32
N LEU A 99 2.57 -10.63 -6.40
CA LEU A 99 1.74 -10.43 -7.57
C LEU A 99 2.21 -11.37 -8.67
N ARG A 100 1.28 -12.04 -9.33
CA ARG A 100 1.55 -12.67 -10.61
C ARG A 100 1.10 -11.74 -11.71
N ILE A 101 2.01 -11.41 -12.62
CA ILE A 101 1.70 -10.61 -13.81
C ILE A 101 1.91 -11.42 -15.07
N TRP A 102 1.04 -11.20 -16.06
CA TRP A 102 1.17 -11.73 -17.41
C TRP A 102 1.49 -10.59 -18.34
N VAL A 103 2.60 -10.70 -19.04
CA VAL A 103 2.99 -9.71 -20.03
C VAL A 103 3.09 -10.36 -21.40
N PHE A 104 2.79 -9.55 -22.40
CA PHE A 104 2.93 -9.92 -23.80
C PHE A 104 3.90 -8.97 -24.47
N ASP A 105 4.96 -9.52 -25.04
CA ASP A 105 5.93 -8.72 -25.78
C ASP A 105 5.46 -8.54 -27.24
N HIS A 106 4.80 -7.41 -27.51
CA HIS A 106 4.28 -7.10 -28.84
C HIS A 106 5.35 -6.39 -29.67
N LYS A 107 5.67 -6.94 -30.85
CA LYS A 107 6.74 -6.43 -31.73
C LYS A 107 6.69 -4.93 -32.03
N THR A 108 5.51 -4.33 -32.02
CA THR A 108 5.32 -2.90 -32.34
C THR A 108 5.18 -2.02 -31.11
N THR A 109 4.60 -2.51 -30.02
CA THR A 109 4.24 -1.68 -28.85
C THR A 109 5.12 -1.98 -27.64
N GLY A 110 6.04 -2.93 -27.75
CA GLY A 110 6.86 -3.41 -26.64
C GLY A 110 6.04 -4.27 -25.67
N THR A 111 6.54 -4.38 -24.44
CA THR A 111 5.92 -5.17 -23.37
C THR A 111 4.59 -4.55 -22.92
N VAL A 112 3.52 -5.35 -22.99
CA VAL A 112 2.17 -4.98 -22.57
C VAL A 112 1.76 -5.81 -21.37
N LEU A 113 1.29 -5.17 -20.30
CA LEU A 113 0.65 -5.86 -19.18
C LEU A 113 -0.74 -6.34 -19.61
N LEU A 114 -0.95 -7.66 -19.62
CA LEU A 114 -2.25 -8.25 -19.95
C LEU A 114 -3.14 -8.42 -18.72
N HIS A 115 -2.54 -8.89 -17.62
CA HIS A 115 -3.27 -9.21 -16.40
C HIS A 115 -2.34 -9.14 -15.19
N ALA A 116 -2.92 -8.87 -14.02
CA ALA A 116 -2.26 -8.94 -12.73
C ALA A 116 -3.23 -9.59 -11.74
N GLU A 117 -2.76 -10.60 -11.02
CA GLU A 117 -3.49 -11.22 -9.92
C GLU A 117 -2.66 -11.19 -8.64
N ARG A 118 -3.35 -11.15 -7.50
CA ARG A 118 -2.71 -11.46 -6.22
C ARG A 118 -2.53 -12.96 -6.13
N LEU A 119 -1.30 -13.39 -5.89
CA LEU A 119 -1.09 -14.75 -5.42
C LEU A 119 -1.56 -14.78 -3.95
N GLY A 120 -2.38 -15.77 -3.60
CA GLY A 120 -2.65 -16.09 -2.19
C GLY A 120 -1.35 -16.43 -1.43
N LEU A 121 -1.45 -16.92 -0.19
CA LEU A 121 -0.29 -17.32 0.64
C LEU A 121 0.72 -18.15 -0.18
N MET A 122 1.75 -17.51 -0.73
CA MET A 122 2.90 -18.23 -1.24
C MET A 122 3.64 -18.80 -0.02
N PRO A 123 4.16 -20.03 -0.11
CA PRO A 123 5.14 -20.46 0.87
C PRO A 123 6.27 -19.40 0.90
N PRO A 124 6.76 -19.02 2.08
CA PRO A 124 7.81 -18.02 2.20
C PRO A 124 8.99 -18.39 1.29
N ALA A 125 9.59 -17.38 0.67
CA ALA A 125 10.65 -17.51 -0.34
C ALA A 125 11.96 -18.19 0.14
N ASN A 126 11.97 -18.81 1.32
CA ASN A 126 13.07 -19.60 1.83
C ASN A 126 12.62 -21.05 2.07
N VAL A 127 12.64 -21.84 1.00
CA VAL A 127 12.89 -23.28 1.13
C VAL A 127 14.24 -23.50 0.46
N GLU A 128 15.30 -23.58 1.26
CA GLU A 128 16.60 -24.05 0.77
C GLU A 128 16.42 -25.40 0.08
N PRO A 129 17.12 -25.67 -1.03
CA PRO A 129 17.01 -26.95 -1.72
C PRO A 129 17.36 -28.07 -0.74
N GLN A 130 16.40 -28.93 -0.43
CA GLN A 130 16.66 -30.14 0.33
C GLN A 130 17.69 -30.95 -0.44
N ALA A 131 18.92 -31.01 0.09
CA ALA A 131 19.93 -31.93 -0.39
C ALA A 131 19.34 -33.35 -0.29
N GLY A 132 19.19 -33.99 -1.46
CA GLY A 132 18.78 -35.38 -1.53
C GLY A 132 19.76 -36.24 -0.73
N ASN A 133 19.28 -36.87 0.33
CA ASN A 133 20.04 -37.91 1.00
C ASN A 133 20.16 -39.09 0.05
N SER A 134 21.41 -39.44 -0.26
CA SER A 134 21.82 -40.63 -1.02
C SER A 134 21.58 -41.92 -0.23
#